data_AF-X1BZ61-F1
#
_entry.id   AF-X1BZ61-F1
#
_cell.length_a   1.000
_cell.length_b   1.000
_cell.length_c   1.000
_cell.angle_alpha   90.00
_cell.angle_beta   90.00
_cell.angle_gamma   90.00
#
_symmetry.space_group_name_H-M   'P 1'
#
loop_
_entity.id
_entity.type
_entity.pdbx_description
1 polymer ?
#
loop_
_entity_poly.entity_id
_entity_poly.type
_entity_poly.pdbx_seq_one_letter_code
_entity_poly.pdbx_strand_id
1 'polypeptide(L)'
;IMKIQGPMFHAQLAETYILNVINYQTLVASKASRIKNVAQNKTLLEFGTRRSHSPLAGVYAARASYIAGFNGTSNIIADIELGINSSGTMAHSFVQRFDDEMESFDVYNNIYGDNSILLIDTYDTEQAAKLVTKFKNSIKAVRIDSGDLVDHSTKVRKILDENGCEKVLIVASSDLNEYKIRELLEKNAPIDAFGVGTELATSRDDPAIPGVYKLIEYNHKPKIKISEDKITYPGKKQVYRFYNKQGEFNKDLLMLDDEPAPQNSEALLIPVMKEGILLEELPD
;
A
#
# COMPACT_ATOMS: atom_id res chain seq x y z
N ILE A 1 -20.29 5.58 -2.66
CA ILE A 1 -19.48 5.08 -1.52
C ILE A 1 -19.72 5.85 -0.21
N MET A 2 -20.16 7.11 -0.24
CA MET A 2 -20.52 7.86 0.97
C MET A 2 -21.79 8.69 0.71
N LYS A 3 -22.63 8.86 1.74
CA LYS A 3 -23.81 9.73 1.74
C LYS A 3 -23.72 10.65 2.95
N ILE A 4 -23.91 11.96 2.74
CA ILE A 4 -23.94 12.96 3.80
C ILE A 4 -25.32 13.63 3.79
N GLN A 5 -25.92 13.75 4.97
CA GLN A 5 -27.20 14.42 5.15
C GLN A 5 -27.08 15.41 6.31
N GLY A 6 -27.49 16.65 6.07
CA GLY A 6 -27.46 17.70 7.08
C GLY A 6 -27.75 19.07 6.47
N PRO A 7 -27.55 20.16 7.25
CA PRO A 7 -27.65 21.52 6.75
C PRO A 7 -26.74 21.71 5.53
N MET A 8 -27.27 22.34 4.48
CA MET A 8 -26.59 22.48 3.18
C MET A 8 -25.18 23.07 3.32
N PHE A 9 -25.02 24.09 4.16
CA PHE A 9 -23.72 24.74 4.38
C PHE A 9 -22.67 23.76 4.94
N HIS A 10 -23.02 22.98 5.96
CA HIS A 10 -22.09 22.01 6.56
C HIS A 10 -21.74 20.88 5.59
N ALA A 11 -22.73 20.34 4.87
CA ALA A 11 -22.52 19.28 3.88
C ALA A 11 -21.65 19.76 2.71
N GLN A 12 -21.76 21.03 2.32
CA GLN A 12 -20.96 21.63 1.25
C GLN A 12 -19.52 21.90 1.68
N LEU A 13 -19.30 22.33 2.93
CA LEU A 13 -17.97 22.59 3.48
C LEU A 13 -17.09 21.32 3.48
N ALA A 14 -17.69 20.15 3.74
CA ALA A 14 -16.97 18.88 3.84
C ALA A 14 -16.50 18.31 2.49
N GLU A 15 -17.11 18.73 1.36
CA GLU A 15 -16.89 18.14 0.02
C GLU A 15 -15.40 18.02 -0.34
N THR A 16 -14.68 19.14 -0.30
CA THR A 16 -13.29 19.20 -0.78
C THR A 16 -12.37 18.28 0.01
N TYR A 17 -12.49 18.30 1.34
CA TYR A 17 -11.65 17.48 2.21
C TYR A 17 -11.95 15.99 2.03
N ILE A 18 -13.24 15.62 2.02
CA ILE A 18 -13.68 14.23 1.87
C ILE A 18 -13.23 13.66 0.52
N LEU A 19 -13.41 14.40 -0.57
CA LEU A 19 -12.94 13.96 -1.89
C LEU A 19 -11.43 13.79 -1.92
N ASN A 20 -10.67 14.73 -1.34
CA ASN A 20 -9.21 14.63 -1.32
C ASN A 20 -8.73 13.37 -0.57
N VAL A 21 -9.26 13.13 0.63
CA VAL A 21 -8.86 12.00 1.48
C VAL A 21 -9.30 10.66 0.88
N ILE A 22 -10.58 10.54 0.48
CA ILE A 22 -11.14 9.29 -0.03
C ILE A 22 -10.53 8.92 -1.38
N ASN A 23 -10.41 9.87 -2.31
CA ASN A 23 -9.86 9.56 -3.64
C ASN A 23 -8.42 9.06 -3.53
N TYR A 24 -7.59 9.72 -2.73
CA TYR A 24 -6.19 9.33 -2.59
C TYR A 24 -6.03 7.97 -1.88
N GLN A 25 -6.68 7.76 -0.74
CA GLN A 25 -6.54 6.48 -0.02
C GLN A 25 -7.15 5.31 -0.80
N THR A 26 -8.28 5.51 -1.50
CA THR A 26 -8.86 4.47 -2.36
C THR A 26 -7.93 4.13 -3.52
N LEU A 27 -7.26 5.13 -4.09
CA LEU A 27 -6.29 4.94 -5.17
C LEU A 27 -5.12 4.08 -4.72
N VAL A 28 -4.47 4.46 -3.61
CA VAL A 28 -3.32 3.72 -3.08
C VAL A 28 -3.73 2.31 -2.64
N ALA A 29 -4.87 2.14 -1.96
CA ALA A 29 -5.36 0.82 -1.56
C ALA A 29 -5.63 -0.08 -2.78
N SER A 30 -6.22 0.47 -3.85
CA SER A 30 -6.46 -0.29 -5.09
C SER A 30 -5.15 -0.70 -5.78
N LYS A 31 -4.16 0.20 -5.82
CA LYS A 31 -2.83 -0.11 -6.36
C LYS A 31 -2.09 -1.15 -5.52
N ALA A 32 -2.12 -1.01 -4.20
CA ALA A 32 -1.56 -1.99 -3.26
C ALA A 32 -2.23 -3.37 -3.42
N SER A 33 -3.55 -3.43 -3.58
CA SER A 33 -4.28 -4.69 -3.81
C SER A 33 -3.84 -5.37 -5.11
N ARG A 34 -3.65 -4.62 -6.21
CA ARG A 34 -3.09 -5.15 -7.47
C ARG A 34 -1.72 -5.79 -7.25
N ILE A 35 -0.86 -5.14 -6.47
CA ILE A 35 0.47 -5.66 -6.14
C ILE A 35 0.37 -6.89 -5.22
N LYS A 36 -0.47 -6.85 -4.18
CA LYS A 36 -0.66 -7.97 -3.25
C LYS A 36 -1.15 -9.22 -3.96
N ASN A 37 -2.07 -9.08 -4.91
CA ASN A 37 -2.59 -10.20 -5.70
C ASN A 37 -1.52 -10.91 -6.53
N VAL A 38 -0.52 -10.19 -7.04
CA VAL A 38 0.58 -10.81 -7.81
C VAL A 38 1.73 -11.29 -6.95
N ALA A 39 1.96 -10.68 -5.78
CA ALA A 39 3.10 -10.96 -4.92
C ALA A 39 3.02 -12.29 -4.16
N GLN A 40 1.90 -13.03 -4.28
CA GLN A 40 1.67 -14.31 -3.60
C GLN A 40 1.94 -14.19 -2.08
N ASN A 41 2.78 -15.06 -1.53
CA ASN A 41 3.15 -15.12 -0.12
C ASN A 41 4.38 -14.26 0.23
N LYS A 42 4.87 -13.43 -0.71
CA LYS A 42 6.04 -12.58 -0.47
C LYS A 42 5.69 -11.44 0.48
N THR A 43 6.70 -10.99 1.22
CA THR A 43 6.56 -9.83 2.12
C THR A 43 6.55 -8.55 1.28
N LEU A 44 5.61 -7.64 1.56
CA LEU A 44 5.49 -6.35 0.88
C LEU A 44 5.68 -5.20 1.88
N LEU A 45 6.55 -4.26 1.53
CA LEU A 45 6.87 -3.09 2.35
C LEU A 45 6.62 -1.79 1.58
N GLU A 46 5.96 -0.82 2.21
CA GLU A 46 5.69 0.50 1.63
C GLU A 46 6.86 1.47 1.91
N PHE A 47 7.56 1.90 0.85
CA PHE A 47 8.76 2.77 0.91
C PHE A 47 8.59 4.11 0.16
N GLY A 48 7.36 4.50 -0.13
CA GLY A 48 6.98 5.60 -1.01
C GLY A 48 6.85 6.98 -0.34
N THR A 49 6.96 7.07 0.99
CA THR A 49 6.84 8.35 1.72
C THR A 49 7.68 9.48 1.11
N ARG A 50 8.94 9.22 0.72
CA ARG A 50 9.85 10.22 0.13
C ARG A 50 9.46 10.73 -1.27
N ARG A 51 8.50 10.06 -1.91
CA ARG A 51 7.95 10.42 -3.25
C ARG A 51 6.47 10.79 -3.19
N SER A 52 5.88 10.75 -2.00
CA SER A 52 4.50 11.16 -1.79
C SER A 52 4.36 12.67 -2.00
N HIS A 53 3.19 13.11 -2.50
CA HIS A 53 2.97 14.51 -2.87
C HIS A 53 2.82 15.47 -1.69
N SER A 54 2.82 14.97 -0.45
CA SER A 54 2.90 15.75 0.79
C SER A 54 3.31 14.83 1.95
N PRO A 55 3.72 15.39 3.11
CA PRO A 55 3.99 14.59 4.30
C PRO A 55 2.80 13.72 4.72
N LEU A 56 1.58 14.28 4.71
CA LEU A 56 0.36 13.56 5.08
C LEU A 56 -0.01 12.48 4.05
N ALA A 57 0.27 12.71 2.76
CA ALA A 57 0.07 11.70 1.73
C ALA A 57 0.94 10.45 2.00
N GLY A 58 2.15 10.61 2.51
CA GLY A 58 2.98 9.46 2.91
C GLY A 58 2.35 8.60 4.00
N VAL A 59 1.76 9.22 5.02
CA VAL A 59 1.05 8.52 6.11
C VAL A 59 -0.19 7.81 5.58
N TYR A 60 -0.98 8.49 4.74
CA TYR A 60 -2.16 7.90 4.11
C TYR A 60 -1.81 6.77 3.13
N ALA A 61 -0.68 6.85 2.43
CA ALA A 61 -0.21 5.76 1.58
C ALA A 61 0.18 4.52 2.38
N ALA A 62 0.92 4.72 3.49
CA ALA A 62 1.26 3.65 4.42
C ALA A 62 0.00 2.96 4.96
N ARG A 63 -0.97 3.74 5.44
CA ARG A 63 -2.26 3.22 5.93
C ARG A 63 -3.03 2.46 4.86
N ALA A 64 -3.24 3.07 3.70
CA ALA A 64 -4.03 2.48 2.62
C ALA A 64 -3.39 1.20 2.07
N SER A 65 -2.06 1.14 1.97
CA SER A 65 -1.35 -0.06 1.53
C SER A 65 -1.41 -1.19 2.55
N TYR A 66 -1.30 -0.88 3.85
CA TYR A 66 -1.46 -1.85 4.93
C TYR A 66 -2.85 -2.51 4.91
N ILE A 67 -3.92 -1.71 4.79
CA ILE A 67 -5.30 -2.21 4.64
C ILE A 67 -5.43 -3.16 3.44
N ALA A 68 -4.71 -2.89 2.34
CA ALA A 68 -4.73 -3.75 1.15
C ALA A 68 -3.87 -5.02 1.28
N GLY A 69 -3.17 -5.22 2.41
CA GLY A 69 -2.41 -6.42 2.72
C GLY A 69 -0.89 -6.30 2.62
N PHE A 70 -0.33 -5.08 2.63
CA PHE A 70 1.12 -4.89 2.84
C PHE A 70 1.49 -5.22 4.30
N ASN A 71 2.73 -5.66 4.51
CA ASN A 71 3.19 -6.17 5.81
C ASN A 71 3.78 -5.09 6.71
N GLY A 72 4.20 -3.95 6.15
CA GLY A 72 4.81 -2.85 6.91
C GLY A 72 5.14 -1.65 6.04
N THR A 73 5.67 -0.61 6.66
CA THR A 73 5.99 0.68 6.02
C THR A 73 7.34 1.21 6.47
N SER A 74 7.94 2.13 5.72
CA SER A 74 9.06 2.95 6.21
C SER A 74 8.62 4.20 6.98
N ASN A 75 7.31 4.48 7.04
CA ASN A 75 6.76 5.68 7.64
C ASN A 75 6.60 5.54 9.16
N ILE A 76 7.48 6.20 9.92
CA ILE A 76 7.48 6.16 11.40
C ILE A 76 6.20 6.76 12.00
N ILE A 77 5.59 7.76 11.35
CA ILE A 77 4.35 8.35 11.85
C ILE A 77 3.18 7.36 11.74
N ALA A 78 3.13 6.56 10.67
CA ALA A 78 2.12 5.50 10.55
C ALA A 78 2.30 4.41 11.61
N ASP A 79 3.53 4.14 12.05
CA ASP A 79 3.78 3.21 13.17
C ASP A 79 3.25 3.79 14.48
N ILE A 80 3.69 5.00 14.83
CA ILE A 80 3.33 5.65 16.10
C ILE A 80 1.82 5.90 16.21
N GLU A 81 1.19 6.42 15.15
CA GLU A 81 -0.19 6.90 15.19
C GLU A 81 -1.21 5.84 14.78
N LEU A 82 -0.81 4.83 14.00
CA LEU A 82 -1.73 3.84 13.42
C LEU A 82 -1.34 2.38 13.74
N GLY A 83 -0.27 2.15 14.50
CA GLY A 83 0.20 0.80 14.87
C GLY A 83 0.72 -0.04 13.70
N ILE A 84 1.05 0.59 12.56
CA ILE A 84 1.57 -0.12 11.39
C ILE A 84 3.07 -0.30 11.52
N ASN A 85 3.52 -1.54 11.80
CA ASN A 85 4.93 -1.87 11.98
C ASN A 85 5.84 -1.19 10.96
N SER A 86 6.68 -0.27 11.44
CA SER A 86 7.71 0.32 10.60
C SER A 86 8.91 -0.62 10.43
N SER A 87 9.49 -0.61 9.24
CA SER A 87 10.70 -1.34 8.89
C SER A 87 11.59 -0.45 8.03
N GLY A 88 12.84 -0.30 8.45
CA GLY A 88 13.89 0.40 7.72
C GLY A 88 15.13 -0.47 7.65
N THR A 89 15.85 -0.38 6.54
CA THR A 89 17.14 -1.04 6.37
C THR A 89 18.26 0.00 6.39
N MET A 90 19.45 -0.40 5.96
CA MET A 90 20.52 0.52 5.61
C MET A 90 20.21 1.32 4.33
N ALA A 91 20.74 2.56 4.23
CA ALA A 91 20.75 3.38 3.02
C ALA A 91 22.18 3.58 2.51
N HIS A 92 22.36 3.87 1.22
CA HIS A 92 23.69 4.04 0.62
C HIS A 92 24.55 5.08 1.34
N SER A 93 23.95 6.17 1.83
CA SER A 93 24.69 7.20 2.57
C SER A 93 25.35 6.69 3.85
N PHE A 94 24.82 5.61 4.45
CA PHE A 94 25.45 4.97 5.60
C PHE A 94 26.71 4.21 5.16
N VAL A 95 26.63 3.42 4.08
CA VAL A 95 27.79 2.70 3.52
C VAL A 95 28.88 3.68 3.08
N GLN A 96 28.52 4.69 2.30
CA GLN A 96 29.42 5.70 1.74
C GLN A 96 30.14 6.57 2.77
N ARG A 97 29.69 6.56 4.04
CA ARG A 97 30.38 7.27 5.11
C ARG A 97 31.69 6.60 5.52
N PHE A 98 31.82 5.29 5.27
CA PHE A 98 33.00 4.50 5.60
C PHE A 98 33.93 4.40 4.40
N ASP A 99 35.23 4.30 4.65
CA ASP A 99 36.23 4.09 3.60
C ASP A 99 36.21 2.63 3.09
N ASP A 100 35.72 1.71 3.92
CA ASP A 100 35.57 0.30 3.61
C ASP A 100 34.11 -0.16 3.78
N GLU A 101 33.58 -0.85 2.77
CA GLU A 101 32.18 -1.31 2.77
C GLU A 101 31.93 -2.34 3.88
N MET A 102 32.90 -3.19 4.18
CA MET A 102 32.75 -4.22 5.21
C MET A 102 32.69 -3.62 6.62
N GLU A 103 33.44 -2.56 6.88
CA GLU A 103 33.33 -1.80 8.14
C GLU A 103 31.90 -1.30 8.36
N SER A 104 31.24 -0.80 7.31
CA SER A 104 29.85 -0.35 7.40
C SER A 104 28.90 -1.49 7.81
N PHE A 105 29.11 -2.70 7.28
CA PHE A 105 28.32 -3.87 7.60
C PHE A 105 28.58 -4.37 9.02
N ASP A 106 29.84 -4.41 9.46
CA ASP A 106 30.21 -4.79 10.83
C ASP A 106 29.56 -3.84 11.84
N VAL A 107 29.62 -2.52 11.62
CA VAL A 107 29.00 -1.52 12.50
C VAL A 107 27.48 -1.67 12.55
N TYR A 108 26.82 -1.83 11.40
CA TYR A 108 25.37 -1.98 11.37
C TYR A 108 24.92 -3.27 12.06
N ASN A 109 25.62 -4.38 11.81
CA ASN A 109 25.32 -5.66 12.45
C ASN A 109 25.54 -5.62 13.97
N ASN A 110 26.55 -4.89 14.46
CA ASN A 110 26.75 -4.71 15.90
C ASN A 110 25.62 -3.93 16.59
N ILE A 111 24.90 -3.07 15.86
CA ILE A 111 23.77 -2.28 16.40
C ILE A 111 22.47 -3.08 16.35
N TYR A 112 22.18 -3.75 15.23
CA TYR A 112 20.87 -4.36 14.96
C TYR A 112 20.85 -5.90 15.11
N GLY A 113 22.03 -6.54 15.19
CA GLY A 113 22.17 -7.98 15.34
C GLY A 113 21.42 -8.77 14.27
N ASP A 114 20.70 -9.81 14.71
CA ASP A 114 19.94 -10.72 13.83
C ASP A 114 18.84 -10.02 13.02
N ASN A 115 18.46 -8.77 13.35
CA ASN A 115 17.51 -7.99 12.57
C ASN A 115 18.15 -7.20 11.42
N SER A 116 19.46 -7.31 11.22
CA SER A 116 20.19 -6.54 10.22
C SER A 116 19.75 -6.87 8.79
N ILE A 117 19.47 -5.83 8.03
CA ILE A 117 19.22 -5.89 6.59
C ILE A 117 20.25 -5.01 5.89
N LEU A 118 21.24 -5.65 5.27
CA LEU A 118 22.42 -4.99 4.70
C LEU A 118 22.19 -4.64 3.23
N LEU A 119 22.51 -3.40 2.85
CA LEU A 119 22.39 -2.93 1.47
C LEU A 119 23.67 -3.25 0.70
N ILE A 120 23.60 -4.12 -0.29
CA ILE A 120 24.80 -4.73 -0.90
C ILE A 120 25.15 -4.19 -2.29
N ASP A 121 24.39 -3.27 -2.85
CA ASP A 121 24.60 -2.76 -4.22
C ASP A 121 25.16 -1.32 -4.24
N THR A 122 25.97 -0.95 -3.24
CA THR A 122 26.60 0.39 -3.23
C THR A 122 27.75 0.48 -4.23
N TYR A 123 28.56 -0.58 -4.36
CA TYR A 123 29.71 -0.61 -5.28
C TYR A 123 29.66 -1.82 -6.23
N ASP A 124 29.67 -3.05 -5.70
CA ASP A 124 29.57 -4.30 -6.47
C ASP A 124 28.75 -5.33 -5.67
N THR A 125 27.58 -5.70 -6.21
CA THR A 125 26.58 -6.52 -5.54
C THR A 125 27.10 -7.90 -5.15
N GLU A 126 27.78 -8.57 -6.06
CA GLU A 126 28.30 -9.93 -5.84
C GLU A 126 29.52 -9.93 -4.92
N GLN A 127 30.38 -8.91 -4.99
CA GLN A 127 31.50 -8.75 -4.07
C GLN A 127 30.99 -8.48 -2.65
N ALA A 128 30.04 -7.56 -2.49
CA ALA A 128 29.41 -7.27 -1.21
C ALA A 128 28.70 -8.50 -0.63
N ALA A 129 28.01 -9.29 -1.47
CA ALA A 129 27.39 -10.55 -1.03
C ALA A 129 28.43 -11.53 -0.46
N LYS A 130 29.63 -11.62 -1.04
CA LYS A 130 30.73 -12.44 -0.49
C LYS A 130 31.20 -11.90 0.86
N LEU A 131 31.33 -10.59 1.01
CA LEU A 131 31.71 -9.95 2.29
C LEU A 131 30.69 -10.30 3.38
N VAL A 132 29.39 -10.22 3.06
CA VAL A 132 28.29 -10.51 3.98
C VAL A 132 28.30 -11.95 4.49
N THR A 133 28.88 -12.92 3.76
CA THR A 133 28.96 -14.31 4.22
C THR A 133 29.75 -14.50 5.53
N LYS A 134 30.59 -13.53 5.93
CA LYS A 134 31.28 -13.52 7.23
C LYS A 134 30.28 -13.55 8.40
N PHE A 135 29.10 -12.95 8.22
CA PHE A 135 28.05 -12.91 9.25
C PHE A 135 27.23 -14.20 9.33
N LYS A 136 27.38 -15.14 8.38
CA LYS A 136 26.58 -16.37 8.34
C LYS A 136 25.08 -16.04 8.46
N ASN A 137 24.39 -16.68 9.40
CA ASN A 137 22.96 -16.48 9.65
C ASN A 137 22.69 -15.48 10.80
N SER A 138 23.66 -14.63 11.16
CA SER A 138 23.50 -13.57 12.17
C SER A 138 22.91 -12.27 11.61
N ILE A 139 22.37 -12.31 10.39
CA ILE A 139 21.66 -11.21 9.75
C ILE A 139 20.33 -11.73 9.22
N LYS A 140 19.35 -10.83 9.11
CA LYS A 140 18.03 -11.16 8.60
C LYS A 140 18.03 -11.28 7.09
N ALA A 141 18.62 -10.31 6.40
CA ALA A 141 18.51 -10.20 4.97
C ALA A 141 19.63 -9.35 4.33
N VAL A 142 19.74 -9.45 3.01
CA VAL A 142 20.43 -8.48 2.16
C VAL A 142 19.41 -7.76 1.29
N ARG A 143 19.69 -6.50 0.93
CA ARG A 143 18.86 -5.69 0.03
C ARG A 143 19.61 -5.33 -1.25
N ILE A 144 18.92 -5.47 -2.37
CA ILE A 144 19.37 -5.06 -3.71
C ILE A 144 18.41 -3.96 -4.19
N ASP A 145 18.91 -2.75 -4.49
CA ASP A 145 18.10 -1.58 -4.87
C ASP A 145 18.16 -1.23 -6.38
N SER A 146 19.04 -1.88 -7.14
CA SER A 146 19.38 -1.52 -8.51
C SER A 146 19.84 -2.70 -9.38
N GLY A 147 20.06 -2.43 -10.67
CA GLY A 147 20.55 -3.42 -11.64
C GLY A 147 19.47 -4.40 -12.14
N ASP A 148 19.93 -5.49 -12.76
CA ASP A 148 19.06 -6.61 -13.12
C ASP A 148 18.78 -7.46 -11.88
N LEU A 149 17.62 -7.23 -11.27
CA LEU A 149 17.22 -7.90 -10.04
C LEU A 149 17.14 -9.42 -10.18
N VAL A 150 16.87 -9.97 -11.37
CA VAL A 150 16.83 -11.43 -11.57
C VAL A 150 18.24 -12.00 -11.51
N ASP A 151 19.14 -11.40 -12.28
CA ASP A 151 20.53 -11.83 -12.36
C ASP A 151 21.25 -11.68 -11.00
N HIS A 152 21.16 -10.48 -10.40
CA HIS A 152 21.79 -10.21 -9.11
C HIS A 152 21.22 -11.08 -8.00
N SER A 153 19.88 -11.19 -7.86
CA SER A 153 19.32 -12.04 -6.79
C SER A 153 19.72 -13.51 -6.95
N THR A 154 19.78 -14.02 -8.18
CA THR A 154 20.21 -15.40 -8.47
C THR A 154 21.68 -15.63 -8.08
N LYS A 155 22.57 -14.71 -8.47
CA LYS A 155 24.00 -14.78 -8.13
C LYS A 155 24.22 -14.63 -6.62
N VAL A 156 23.55 -13.68 -5.99
CA VAL A 156 23.61 -13.44 -4.55
C VAL A 156 23.12 -14.67 -3.78
N ARG A 157 21.97 -15.24 -4.15
CA ARG A 157 21.45 -16.46 -3.53
C ARG A 157 22.47 -17.60 -3.60
N LYS A 158 23.06 -17.83 -4.78
CA LYS A 158 24.11 -18.84 -4.96
C LYS A 158 25.32 -18.60 -4.04
N ILE A 159 25.82 -17.37 -3.97
CA ILE A 159 26.95 -17.00 -3.10
C ILE A 159 26.62 -17.28 -1.63
N LEU A 160 25.42 -16.89 -1.18
CA LEU A 160 24.98 -17.10 0.20
C LEU A 160 24.87 -18.60 0.53
N ASP A 161 24.28 -19.39 -0.37
CA ASP A 161 24.06 -20.83 -0.17
C ASP A 161 25.39 -21.60 -0.15
N GLU A 162 26.31 -21.32 -1.08
CA GLU A 162 27.64 -21.93 -1.11
C GLU A 162 28.47 -21.64 0.16
N ASN A 163 28.09 -20.62 0.94
CA ASN A 163 28.74 -20.22 2.18
C ASN A 163 27.91 -20.51 3.45
N GLY A 164 26.83 -21.28 3.36
CA GLY A 164 26.01 -21.70 4.51
C GLY A 164 25.13 -20.59 5.11
N CYS A 165 24.69 -19.66 4.27
CA CYS A 165 23.82 -18.52 4.64
C CYS A 165 22.40 -18.70 4.07
N GLU A 166 21.87 -19.94 4.06
CA GLU A 166 20.60 -20.28 3.41
C GLU A 166 19.38 -19.60 4.05
N LYS A 167 19.50 -19.12 5.30
CA LYS A 167 18.42 -18.43 6.02
C LYS A 167 18.39 -16.92 5.78
N VAL A 168 19.44 -16.35 5.20
CA VAL A 168 19.51 -14.91 4.92
C VAL A 168 18.56 -14.60 3.77
N LEU A 169 17.56 -13.76 4.01
CA LEU A 169 16.55 -13.41 3.01
C LEU A 169 17.10 -12.41 1.98
N ILE A 170 16.46 -12.33 0.82
CA ILE A 170 16.76 -11.32 -0.22
C ILE A 170 15.58 -10.36 -0.34
N VAL A 171 15.85 -9.07 -0.10
CA VAL A 171 14.90 -7.98 -0.28
C VAL A 171 15.24 -7.23 -1.56
N ALA A 172 14.27 -6.98 -2.42
CA ALA A 172 14.45 -6.12 -3.59
C ALA A 172 13.64 -4.82 -3.45
N SER A 173 14.24 -3.70 -3.80
CA SER A 173 13.56 -2.43 -4.06
C SER A 173 14.08 -1.90 -5.39
N SER A 174 13.26 -1.36 -6.29
CA SER A 174 13.72 -0.63 -7.50
C SER A 174 12.53 -0.27 -8.40
N ASP A 175 11.85 0.85 -8.11
CA ASP A 175 10.67 1.31 -8.88
C ASP A 175 9.70 0.15 -9.24
N LEU A 176 9.45 -0.72 -8.26
CA LEU A 176 8.68 -1.94 -8.42
C LEU A 176 7.18 -1.64 -8.55
N ASN A 177 6.48 -2.43 -9.35
CA ASN A 177 5.02 -2.42 -9.45
C ASN A 177 4.52 -3.85 -9.72
N GLU A 178 3.22 -4.03 -9.86
CA GLU A 178 2.58 -5.34 -10.06
C GLU A 178 3.01 -6.06 -11.35
N TYR A 179 3.49 -5.32 -12.36
CA TYR A 179 3.99 -5.92 -13.59
C TYR A 179 5.42 -6.44 -13.40
N LYS A 180 6.30 -5.60 -12.84
CA LYS A 180 7.68 -5.98 -12.55
C LYS A 180 7.77 -7.10 -11.53
N ILE A 181 6.98 -7.04 -10.45
CA ILE A 181 6.96 -8.10 -9.44
C ILE A 181 6.50 -9.42 -10.06
N ARG A 182 5.49 -9.40 -10.93
CA ARG A 182 5.05 -10.60 -11.66
C ARG A 182 6.15 -11.18 -12.53
N GLU A 183 6.85 -10.33 -13.30
CA GLU A 183 7.97 -10.76 -14.14
C GLU A 183 9.10 -11.41 -13.30
N LEU A 184 9.45 -10.82 -12.16
CA LEU A 184 10.46 -11.37 -11.25
C LEU A 184 10.05 -12.77 -10.74
N LEU A 185 8.78 -12.94 -10.38
CA LEU A 185 8.25 -14.21 -9.90
C LEU A 185 8.17 -15.27 -11.02
N GLU A 186 7.73 -14.89 -12.23
CA GLU A 186 7.69 -15.79 -13.40
C GLU A 186 9.08 -16.29 -13.80
N LYS A 187 10.11 -15.45 -13.61
CA LYS A 187 11.51 -15.82 -13.80
C LYS A 187 12.12 -16.58 -12.62
N ASN A 188 11.34 -16.91 -11.59
CA ASN A 188 11.78 -17.58 -10.37
C ASN A 188 12.95 -16.86 -9.66
N ALA A 189 12.97 -15.52 -9.70
CA ALA A 189 13.97 -14.74 -8.99
C ALA A 189 13.90 -15.05 -7.47
N PRO A 190 15.01 -15.42 -6.81
CA PRO A 190 15.03 -15.78 -5.40
C PRO A 190 14.95 -14.53 -4.52
N ILE A 191 13.81 -13.86 -4.53
CA ILE A 191 13.51 -12.66 -3.74
C ILE A 191 12.40 -12.99 -2.76
N ASP A 192 12.59 -12.65 -1.49
CA ASP A 192 11.69 -12.98 -0.39
C ASP A 192 10.75 -11.83 0.00
N ALA A 193 11.20 -10.60 -0.23
CA ALA A 193 10.43 -9.40 0.07
C ALA A 193 10.64 -8.30 -0.98
N PHE A 194 9.60 -7.48 -1.18
CA PHE A 194 9.63 -6.33 -2.09
C PHE A 194 9.35 -5.03 -1.35
N GLY A 195 10.26 -4.06 -1.50
CA GLY A 195 10.06 -2.68 -1.10
C GLY A 195 9.50 -1.86 -2.27
N VAL A 196 8.27 -1.39 -2.14
CA VAL A 196 7.57 -0.64 -3.19
C VAL A 196 7.46 0.82 -2.81
N GLY A 197 8.02 1.70 -3.65
CA GLY A 197 8.09 3.13 -3.40
C GLY A 197 7.15 3.96 -4.29
N THR A 198 7.75 4.65 -5.27
CA THR A 198 7.08 5.66 -6.11
C THR A 198 5.80 5.14 -6.76
N GLU A 199 5.87 3.98 -7.42
CA GLU A 199 4.76 3.38 -8.19
C GLU A 199 3.49 3.20 -7.36
N LEU A 200 3.64 2.93 -6.05
CA LEU A 200 2.53 2.77 -5.13
C LEU A 200 2.02 4.12 -4.62
N ALA A 201 2.90 4.94 -4.04
CA ALA A 201 2.50 6.19 -3.38
C ALA A 201 1.93 7.23 -4.35
N THR A 202 2.31 7.17 -5.63
CA THR A 202 1.82 8.10 -6.66
C THR A 202 0.83 7.46 -7.63
N SER A 203 0.63 6.14 -7.59
CA SER A 203 -0.11 5.38 -8.61
C SER A 203 0.24 5.85 -10.02
N ARG A 204 1.52 5.75 -10.39
CA ARG A 204 2.11 6.43 -11.57
C ARG A 204 1.36 6.13 -12.88
N ASP A 205 0.78 4.93 -13.01
CA ASP A 205 0.01 4.50 -14.19
C ASP A 205 -1.36 5.18 -14.31
N ASP A 206 -2.02 5.46 -13.19
CA ASP A 206 -3.30 6.15 -13.13
C ASP A 206 -3.38 6.94 -11.82
N PRO A 207 -2.92 8.21 -11.78
CA PRO A 207 -2.68 8.93 -10.53
C PRO A 207 -3.93 9.59 -9.93
N ALA A 208 -5.12 9.36 -10.48
CA ALA A 208 -6.34 10.02 -10.03
C ALA A 208 -7.59 9.16 -10.16
N ILE A 209 -8.30 8.95 -9.05
CA ILE A 209 -9.68 8.45 -9.09
C ILE A 209 -10.64 9.62 -9.38
N PRO A 210 -11.56 9.50 -10.37
CA PRO A 210 -12.49 10.55 -10.73
C PRO A 210 -13.70 10.62 -9.77
N GLY A 211 -13.45 10.56 -8.46
CA GLY A 211 -14.49 10.63 -7.44
C GLY A 211 -15.15 12.00 -7.43
N VAL A 212 -16.48 12.00 -7.33
CA VAL A 212 -17.29 13.23 -7.36
C VAL A 212 -18.25 13.29 -6.19
N TYR A 213 -18.50 14.51 -5.74
CA TYR A 213 -19.55 14.83 -4.78
C TYR A 213 -20.67 15.57 -5.50
N LYS A 214 -21.92 15.18 -5.24
CA LYS A 214 -23.11 15.69 -5.95
C LYS A 214 -24.30 15.77 -5.01
N LEU A 215 -25.01 16.90 -5.08
CA LEU A 215 -26.31 17.06 -4.46
C LEU A 215 -27.35 16.21 -5.18
N ILE A 216 -27.95 15.24 -4.46
CA ILE A 216 -28.97 14.33 -5.00
C ILE A 216 -30.39 14.68 -4.53
N GLU A 217 -30.51 15.41 -3.41
CA GLU A 217 -31.79 15.80 -2.81
C GLU A 217 -31.62 17.09 -1.98
N TYR A 218 -32.58 18.01 -2.05
CA TYR A 218 -32.64 19.20 -1.22
C TYR A 218 -34.08 19.47 -0.78
N ASN A 219 -34.32 19.66 0.52
CA ASN A 219 -35.65 19.82 1.11
C ASN A 219 -36.64 18.75 0.61
N HIS A 220 -36.23 17.48 0.66
CA HIS A 220 -36.99 16.31 0.19
C HIS A 220 -37.36 16.34 -1.29
N LYS A 221 -36.74 17.20 -2.08
CA LYS A 221 -36.92 17.26 -3.54
C LYS A 221 -35.67 16.70 -4.23
N PRO A 222 -35.81 15.60 -5.00
CA PRO A 222 -34.71 15.05 -5.77
C PRO A 222 -34.11 16.09 -6.73
N LYS A 223 -32.78 16.06 -6.89
CA LYS A 223 -32.01 16.98 -7.75
C LYS A 223 -31.20 16.20 -8.75
N ILE A 224 -31.25 16.64 -10.00
CA ILE A 224 -30.52 16.06 -11.11
C ILE A 224 -29.66 17.14 -11.78
N LYS A 225 -28.41 16.78 -12.08
CA LYS A 225 -27.56 17.51 -13.01
C LYS A 225 -27.49 16.70 -14.30
N ILE A 226 -27.83 17.35 -15.41
CA ILE A 226 -27.76 16.80 -16.76
C ILE A 226 -26.58 17.47 -17.48
N SER A 227 -25.80 16.69 -18.22
CA SER A 227 -24.81 17.15 -19.18
C SER A 227 -24.70 16.15 -20.31
N GLU A 228 -24.15 16.57 -21.45
CA GLU A 228 -24.01 15.78 -22.67
C GLU A 228 -23.41 14.38 -22.40
N ASP A 229 -22.40 14.27 -21.53
CA ASP A 229 -21.70 13.00 -21.28
C ASP A 229 -22.01 12.32 -19.93
N LYS A 230 -22.70 13.00 -19.00
CA LYS A 230 -22.89 12.50 -17.62
C LYS A 230 -24.24 12.90 -17.04
N ILE A 231 -25.00 11.90 -16.57
CA ILE A 231 -26.24 12.05 -15.84
C ILE A 231 -26.01 11.62 -14.39
N THR A 232 -26.50 12.41 -13.44
CA THR A 232 -26.53 12.04 -12.01
C THR A 232 -27.89 11.46 -11.66
N TYR A 233 -27.91 10.37 -10.89
CA TYR A 233 -29.18 9.81 -10.42
C TYR A 233 -29.70 10.62 -9.23
N PRO A 234 -30.93 11.17 -9.28
CA PRO A 234 -31.49 11.99 -8.20
C PRO A 234 -31.98 11.13 -7.02
N GLY A 235 -32.35 11.78 -5.92
CA GLY A 235 -32.95 11.15 -4.73
C GLY A 235 -31.94 10.48 -3.80
N LYS A 236 -32.29 10.30 -2.52
CA LYS A 236 -31.48 9.49 -1.62
C LYS A 236 -31.56 8.02 -2.01
N LYS A 237 -30.43 7.32 -1.86
CA LYS A 237 -30.25 5.95 -2.33
C LYS A 237 -29.51 5.09 -1.31
N GLN A 238 -29.64 3.78 -1.48
CA GLN A 238 -28.88 2.71 -0.84
C GLN A 238 -28.31 1.78 -1.92
N VAL A 239 -27.17 1.14 -1.63
CA VAL A 239 -26.58 0.09 -2.46
C VAL A 239 -26.69 -1.23 -1.72
N TYR A 240 -27.25 -2.24 -2.38
CA TYR A 240 -27.40 -3.59 -1.85
C TYR A 240 -26.52 -4.56 -2.63
N ARG A 241 -25.64 -5.28 -1.94
CA ARG A 241 -24.79 -6.31 -2.52
C ARG A 241 -25.45 -7.69 -2.43
N PHE A 242 -25.36 -8.43 -3.52
CA PHE A 242 -25.76 -9.83 -3.58
C PHE A 242 -24.53 -10.70 -3.72
N TYR A 243 -24.55 -11.83 -3.02
CA TYR A 243 -23.55 -12.88 -3.12
C TYR A 243 -24.16 -14.13 -3.74
N ASN A 244 -23.35 -14.92 -4.43
CA ASN A 244 -23.77 -16.25 -4.89
C ASN A 244 -23.76 -17.25 -3.72
N LYS A 245 -24.14 -18.51 -3.99
CA LYS A 245 -24.17 -19.57 -2.95
C LYS A 245 -22.79 -19.90 -2.37
N GLN A 246 -21.72 -19.51 -3.05
CA GLN A 246 -20.32 -19.69 -2.66
C GLN A 246 -19.79 -18.50 -1.84
N GLY A 247 -20.60 -17.46 -1.61
CA GLY A 247 -20.19 -16.25 -0.90
C GLY A 247 -19.41 -15.26 -1.76
N GLU A 248 -19.36 -15.44 -3.08
CA GLU A 248 -18.65 -14.56 -4.00
C GLU A 248 -19.57 -13.43 -4.47
N PHE A 249 -18.97 -12.28 -4.77
CA PHE A 249 -19.69 -11.12 -5.32
C PHE A 249 -20.48 -11.51 -6.57
N ASN A 250 -21.78 -11.19 -6.59
CA ASN A 250 -22.64 -11.38 -7.76
C ASN A 250 -22.94 -10.04 -8.46
N LYS A 251 -23.54 -9.09 -7.72
CA LYS A 251 -23.92 -7.77 -8.22
C LYS A 251 -24.18 -6.79 -7.08
N ASP A 252 -24.12 -5.50 -7.42
CA ASP A 252 -24.63 -4.42 -6.59
C ASP A 252 -25.91 -3.85 -7.23
N LEU A 253 -26.93 -3.60 -6.41
CA LEU A 253 -28.21 -3.00 -6.80
C LEU A 253 -28.38 -1.66 -6.10
N LEU A 254 -28.54 -0.60 -6.89
CA LEU A 254 -28.81 0.75 -6.40
C LEU A 254 -30.33 0.97 -6.32
N MET A 255 -30.83 1.35 -5.16
CA MET A 255 -32.26 1.58 -4.88
C MET A 255 -32.47 2.90 -4.17
N LEU A 256 -33.68 3.45 -4.21
CA LEU A 256 -34.06 4.54 -3.32
C LEU A 256 -34.01 4.06 -1.86
N ASP A 257 -33.77 4.97 -0.92
CA ASP A 257 -33.58 4.57 0.48
C ASP A 257 -34.87 4.30 1.25
N ASP A 258 -36.03 4.63 0.67
CA ASP A 258 -37.37 4.33 1.19
C ASP A 258 -37.97 3.05 0.61
N GLU A 259 -37.31 2.42 -0.36
CA GLU A 259 -37.71 1.12 -0.90
C GLU A 259 -37.37 -0.02 0.09
N PRO A 260 -38.22 -1.06 0.18
CA PRO A 260 -37.94 -2.20 1.03
C PRO A 260 -36.66 -2.92 0.59
N ALA A 261 -35.80 -3.25 1.55
CA ALA A 261 -34.55 -3.96 1.28
C ALA A 261 -34.82 -5.30 0.55
N PRO A 262 -34.10 -5.60 -0.55
CA PRO A 262 -34.23 -6.89 -1.22
C PRO A 262 -33.86 -8.05 -0.30
N GLN A 263 -34.61 -9.15 -0.41
CA GLN A 263 -34.26 -10.38 0.29
C GLN A 263 -32.87 -10.90 -0.14
N ASN A 264 -32.13 -11.48 0.82
CA ASN A 264 -30.80 -12.05 0.60
C ASN A 264 -29.78 -11.03 0.04
N SER A 265 -29.82 -9.80 0.54
CA SER A 265 -28.88 -8.75 0.17
C SER A 265 -28.26 -8.08 1.41
N GLU A 266 -27.07 -7.51 1.23
CA GLU A 266 -26.34 -6.75 2.25
C GLU A 266 -26.36 -5.26 1.90
N ALA A 267 -26.79 -4.40 2.82
CA ALA A 267 -26.73 -2.95 2.63
C ALA A 267 -25.29 -2.44 2.81
N LEU A 268 -24.74 -1.75 1.80
CA LEU A 268 -23.34 -1.31 1.82
C LEU A 268 -23.11 0.07 2.46
N LEU A 269 -24.10 0.98 2.41
CA LEU A 269 -23.99 2.25 3.12
C LEU A 269 -24.51 2.06 4.54
N ILE A 270 -23.58 2.00 5.49
CA ILE A 270 -23.86 1.94 6.92
C ILE A 270 -23.76 3.33 7.57
N PRO A 271 -24.59 3.64 8.57
CA PRO A 271 -24.48 4.90 9.31
C PRO A 271 -23.25 4.88 10.22
N VAL A 272 -22.31 5.80 10.01
CA VAL A 272 -21.09 5.93 10.85
C VAL A 272 -21.16 7.12 11.82
N MET A 273 -21.99 8.10 11.51
CA MET A 273 -22.14 9.33 12.27
C MET A 273 -23.59 9.82 12.19
N LYS A 274 -24.13 10.31 13.31
CA LYS A 274 -25.45 10.93 13.40
C LYS A 274 -25.34 12.26 14.13
N GLU A 275 -25.86 13.32 13.53
CA GLU A 275 -25.86 14.68 14.12
C GLU A 275 -24.47 15.16 14.57
N GLY A 276 -23.42 14.75 13.85
CA GLY A 276 -22.03 15.11 14.16
C GLY A 276 -21.35 14.21 15.21
N ILE A 277 -22.05 13.19 15.71
CA ILE A 277 -21.56 12.26 16.73
C ILE A 277 -21.30 10.90 16.09
N LEU A 278 -20.12 10.32 16.31
CA LEU A 278 -19.79 8.96 15.87
C LEU A 278 -20.73 7.96 16.58
N LEU A 279 -21.24 6.99 15.83
CA LEU A 279 -22.20 6.01 16.37
C LEU A 279 -21.53 4.83 17.06
N GLU A 280 -20.33 4.48 16.62
CA GLU A 280 -19.51 3.37 17.12
C GLU A 280 -18.05 3.80 17.11
N GLU A 281 -17.20 3.09 17.85
CA GLU A 281 -15.76 3.27 17.77
C GLU A 281 -15.25 2.86 16.37
N LEU A 282 -14.21 3.54 15.89
CA LEU A 282 -13.62 3.20 14.61
C LEU A 282 -12.88 1.86 14.74
N PRO A 283 -12.91 1.00 13.71
CA PRO A 283 -12.12 -0.23 13.71
C PRO A 283 -10.63 0.10 13.77
N ASP A 284 -9.87 -0.81 14.38
CA ASP A 284 -8.41 -0.78 14.46
C ASP A 284 -7.75 -0.69 13.05
#